data_AF-A0A7S2DSR2-F1
#
_entry.id   AF-A0A7S2DSR2-F1
#
_cell.length_a   1.000
_cell.length_b   1.000
_cell.length_c   1.000
_cell.angle_alpha   90.00
_cell.angle_beta   90.00
_cell.angle_gamma   90.00
#
_symmetry.space_group_name_H-M   'P 1'
#
loop_
_entity.id
_entity.type
_entity.pdbx_description
1 polymer ?
#
loop_
_entity_poly.entity_id
_entity_poly.type
_entity_poly.pdbx_seq_one_letter_code
_entity_poly.pdbx_strand_id
1 'polypeptide(L)'
;MLSWHAPQSLAAETGLLVLSATIFLYRIFGGSNEWLRTHGVILVTYYAVGGVVYDELEGWDLLDTTYFLTVTVTTVGYGDMCPESAMGKLFTVGYALLGLIFVFAALNPLLEALIFVKDLILRPCTPKDPTEGCVDDSLTIDDLRKGGNWKFKYGSALAGPLLIFILGLFIGLIVMGLDVVDGIYWSMITMTTIGYGDISGSGSLERAVLCLYLPTAVAALADALAAGGKKGTAK
;
A
#
# COMPACT_ATOMS: atom_id res chain seq x y z
N MET A 1 -0.68 49.10 4.94
CA MET A 1 -1.84 48.35 5.46
C MET A 1 -2.01 47.12 4.59
N LEU A 2 -1.44 45.99 5.03
CA LEU A 2 -1.53 44.71 4.33
C LEU A 2 -2.86 44.07 4.76
N SER A 3 -3.92 44.22 3.96
CA SER A 3 -5.21 43.59 4.27
C SER A 3 -5.13 42.10 3.93
N TRP A 4 -4.87 41.31 4.97
CA TRP A 4 -5.10 39.87 4.98
C TRP A 4 -6.59 39.60 4.70
N HIS A 5 -6.93 39.02 3.55
CA HIS A 5 -8.22 38.40 3.35
C HIS A 5 -8.18 37.00 3.98
N ALA A 6 -8.96 36.80 5.04
CA ALA A 6 -9.07 35.52 5.73
C ALA A 6 -9.83 34.49 4.85
N PRO A 7 -9.34 33.25 4.68
CA PRO A 7 -10.13 32.18 4.07
C PRO A 7 -11.08 31.59 5.13
N GLN A 8 -12.37 31.96 5.12
CA GLN A 8 -13.30 31.67 6.22
C GLN A 8 -14.56 30.83 5.92
N SER A 9 -14.63 30.03 4.85
CA SER A 9 -15.77 29.08 4.71
C SER A 9 -15.40 27.70 4.19
N LEU A 10 -14.61 27.60 3.11
CA LEU A 10 -14.43 26.31 2.44
C LEU A 10 -13.62 25.29 3.26
N ALA A 11 -12.54 25.70 3.93
CA ALA A 11 -11.70 24.79 4.72
C ALA A 11 -12.38 24.29 6.02
N ALA A 12 -13.24 25.11 6.62
CA ALA A 12 -13.98 24.75 7.81
C ALA A 12 -15.18 23.84 7.48
N GLU A 13 -15.89 24.13 6.38
CA GLU A 13 -17.00 23.32 5.88
C GLU A 13 -16.53 21.95 5.39
N THR A 14 -15.44 21.91 4.60
CA THR A 14 -14.81 20.64 4.20
C THR A 14 -14.27 19.86 5.39
N GLY A 15 -13.65 20.53 6.37
CA GLY A 15 -13.19 19.90 7.61
C GLY A 15 -14.33 19.27 8.41
N LEU A 16 -15.48 19.94 8.55
CA LEU A 16 -16.66 19.42 9.23
C LEU A 16 -17.34 18.27 8.46
N LEU A 17 -17.38 18.35 7.13
CA LEU A 17 -17.90 17.27 6.28
C LEU A 17 -17.05 16.01 6.40
N VAL A 18 -15.72 16.16 6.36
CA VAL A 18 -14.78 15.05 6.57
C VAL A 18 -14.96 14.45 7.97
N LEU A 19 -15.05 15.29 9.01
CA LEU A 19 -15.20 14.82 10.39
C LEU A 19 -16.53 14.08 10.60
N SER A 20 -17.63 14.62 10.04
CA SER A 20 -18.95 14.00 10.12
C SER A 20 -19.06 12.71 9.29
N ALA A 21 -18.47 12.66 8.10
CA ALA A 21 -18.36 11.45 7.28
C ALA A 21 -17.56 10.36 8.00
N THR A 22 -16.45 10.72 8.65
CA THR A 22 -15.63 9.80 9.45
C THR A 22 -16.43 9.18 10.61
N ILE A 23 -17.16 10.01 11.35
CA ILE A 23 -18.00 9.57 12.48
C ILE A 23 -19.15 8.69 11.99
N PHE A 24 -19.74 9.02 10.84
CA PHE A 24 -20.83 8.26 10.24
C PHE A 24 -20.36 6.89 9.73
N LEU A 25 -19.22 6.83 9.04
CA LEU A 25 -18.61 5.58 8.58
C LEU A 25 -18.22 4.67 9.76
N TYR A 26 -17.67 5.25 10.83
CA TYR A 26 -17.37 4.53 12.08
C TYR A 26 -18.63 3.88 12.70
N ARG A 27 -19.79 4.54 12.57
CA ARG A 27 -21.07 4.01 13.08
C ARG A 27 -21.69 2.94 12.18
N ILE A 28 -21.52 3.02 10.85
CA ILE A 28 -22.07 2.05 9.89
C ILE A 28 -21.29 0.75 9.88
N PHE A 29 -19.95 0.81 9.84
CA PHE A 29 -19.09 -0.38 9.75
C PHE A 29 -18.81 -1.02 11.14
N GLY A 30 -19.72 -0.83 12.09
CA GLY A 30 -19.64 -1.34 13.47
C GLY A 30 -19.75 -2.87 13.58
N GLY A 31 -18.71 -3.58 13.13
CA GLY A 31 -18.50 -5.01 13.35
C GLY A 31 -17.51 -5.29 14.51
N SER A 32 -17.30 -6.58 14.82
CA SER A 32 -16.62 -7.07 16.04
C SER A 32 -15.11 -6.79 16.14
N ASN A 33 -14.43 -6.43 15.04
CA ASN A 33 -12.98 -6.23 15.02
C ASN A 33 -12.61 -4.75 15.10
N GLU A 34 -12.30 -4.28 16.31
CA GLU A 34 -11.95 -2.89 16.62
C GLU A 34 -10.75 -2.34 15.84
N TRP A 35 -9.80 -3.22 15.51
CA TRP A 35 -8.60 -2.86 14.76
C TRP A 35 -8.92 -2.54 13.29
N LEU A 36 -9.64 -3.45 12.60
CA LEU A 36 -10.12 -3.23 11.22
C LEU A 36 -11.05 -2.02 11.13
N ARG A 37 -11.88 -1.80 12.16
CA ARG A 37 -12.77 -0.63 12.26
C ARG A 37 -11.97 0.68 12.26
N THR A 38 -10.98 0.79 13.15
CA THR A 38 -10.23 2.04 13.32
C THR A 38 -9.38 2.37 12.09
N HIS A 39 -8.63 1.38 11.57
CA HIS A 39 -7.73 1.60 10.44
C HIS A 39 -8.51 1.75 9.13
N GLY A 40 -9.58 0.97 8.93
CA GLY A 40 -10.44 1.08 7.75
C GLY A 40 -11.13 2.44 7.64
N VAL A 41 -11.67 2.96 8.75
CA VAL A 41 -12.30 4.29 8.76
C VAL A 41 -11.28 5.38 8.45
N ILE A 42 -10.08 5.32 9.03
CA ILE A 42 -9.01 6.29 8.76
C ILE A 42 -8.65 6.30 7.27
N LEU A 43 -8.50 5.12 6.65
CA LEU A 43 -8.16 5.01 5.23
C LEU A 43 -9.27 5.54 4.32
N VAL A 44 -10.52 5.18 4.58
CA VAL A 44 -11.65 5.68 3.79
C VAL A 44 -11.75 7.20 3.90
N THR A 45 -11.63 7.75 5.11
CA THR A 45 -11.62 9.20 5.32
C THR A 45 -10.45 9.86 4.60
N TYR A 46 -9.24 9.30 4.70
CA TYR A 46 -8.05 9.85 4.07
C TYR A 46 -8.20 9.97 2.55
N TYR A 47 -8.64 8.89 1.89
CA TYR A 47 -8.92 8.89 0.45
C TYR A 47 -10.11 9.78 0.07
N ALA A 48 -11.17 9.85 0.89
CA ALA A 48 -12.31 10.71 0.64
C ALA A 48 -11.93 12.21 0.68
N VAL A 49 -11.08 12.61 1.63
CA VAL A 49 -10.54 13.98 1.70
C VAL A 49 -9.76 14.30 0.43
N GLY A 50 -8.87 13.41 0.01
CA GLY A 50 -8.13 13.57 -1.24
C GLY A 50 -9.07 13.71 -2.44
N GLY A 51 -10.07 12.81 -2.54
CA GLY A 51 -11.14 12.85 -3.55
C GLY A 51 -11.78 14.22 -3.68
N VAL A 52 -12.34 14.74 -2.59
CA VAL A 52 -13.03 16.05 -2.60
C VAL A 52 -12.08 17.19 -2.94
N VAL A 53 -10.85 17.18 -2.43
CA VAL A 53 -9.91 18.28 -2.64
C VAL A 53 -9.37 18.32 -4.07
N TYR A 54 -9.03 17.17 -4.67
CA TYR A 54 -8.53 17.12 -6.05
C TYR A 54 -9.62 17.31 -7.10
N ASP A 55 -10.87 16.92 -6.82
CA ASP A 55 -12.02 17.28 -7.66
C ASP A 55 -12.16 18.82 -7.76
N GLU A 56 -12.09 19.53 -6.63
CA GLU A 56 -12.18 20.99 -6.59
C GLU A 56 -10.94 21.71 -7.16
N LEU A 57 -9.73 21.22 -6.87
CA LEU A 57 -8.48 21.90 -7.24
C LEU A 57 -8.00 21.57 -8.66
N GLU A 58 -8.23 20.35 -9.13
CA GLU A 58 -7.68 19.84 -10.41
C GLU A 58 -8.75 19.27 -11.34
N GLY A 59 -10.01 19.11 -10.88
CA GLY A 59 -11.11 18.58 -11.70
C GLY A 59 -11.00 17.10 -12.03
N TRP A 60 -10.25 16.34 -11.23
CA TRP A 60 -10.05 14.91 -11.46
C TRP A 60 -11.21 14.09 -10.93
N ASP A 61 -11.58 13.06 -11.68
CA ASP A 61 -12.60 12.12 -11.20
C ASP A 61 -12.09 11.30 -10.00
N LEU A 62 -13.01 10.58 -9.36
CA LEU A 62 -12.70 9.82 -8.15
C LEU A 62 -11.65 8.72 -8.40
N LEU A 63 -11.68 8.09 -9.58
CA LEU A 63 -10.79 6.99 -9.90
C LEU A 63 -9.36 7.49 -10.14
N ASP A 64 -9.22 8.56 -10.91
CA ASP A 64 -7.97 9.22 -11.24
C ASP A 64 -7.34 9.82 -10.00
N THR A 65 -8.15 10.44 -9.14
CA THR A 65 -7.70 10.90 -7.83
C THR A 65 -7.24 9.72 -6.98
N THR A 66 -8.02 8.64 -6.87
CA THR A 66 -7.63 7.46 -6.07
C THR A 66 -6.35 6.81 -6.60
N TYR A 67 -6.17 6.76 -7.91
CA TYR A 67 -4.97 6.26 -8.57
C TYR A 67 -3.76 7.14 -8.24
N PHE A 68 -3.84 8.44 -8.48
CA PHE A 68 -2.80 9.41 -8.16
C PHE A 68 -2.40 9.33 -6.68
N LEU A 69 -3.39 9.30 -5.78
CA LEU A 69 -3.16 9.21 -4.35
C LEU A 69 -2.49 7.89 -3.97
N THR A 70 -2.92 6.77 -4.56
CA THR A 70 -2.31 5.46 -4.32
C THR A 70 -0.86 5.44 -4.78
N VAL A 71 -0.58 5.84 -6.01
CA VAL A 71 0.78 5.93 -6.59
C VAL A 71 1.69 6.81 -5.72
N THR A 72 1.15 7.90 -5.19
CA THR A 72 1.87 8.83 -4.30
C THR A 72 2.18 8.20 -2.94
N VAL A 73 1.19 7.61 -2.26
CA VAL A 73 1.39 7.04 -0.91
C VAL A 73 2.18 5.73 -0.94
N THR A 74 2.09 4.95 -2.01
CA THR A 74 2.94 3.76 -2.21
C THR A 74 4.36 4.14 -2.62
N THR A 75 4.67 5.43 -2.72
CA THR A 75 5.98 5.99 -3.10
C THR A 75 6.50 5.45 -4.43
N VAL A 76 5.61 5.01 -5.31
CA VAL A 76 5.97 4.52 -6.65
C VAL A 76 6.20 5.72 -7.55
N GLY A 77 5.27 6.68 -7.53
CA GLY A 77 5.49 8.00 -8.13
C GLY A 77 5.72 8.00 -9.64
N TYR A 78 4.87 7.32 -10.43
CA TYR A 78 4.98 7.30 -11.89
C TYR A 78 5.08 8.70 -12.52
N GLY A 79 4.42 9.72 -11.97
CA GLY A 79 4.49 11.09 -12.49
C GLY A 79 3.72 11.30 -13.79
N ASP A 80 2.94 10.32 -14.22
CA ASP A 80 1.98 10.39 -15.33
C ASP A 80 0.81 11.33 -15.02
N MET A 81 0.42 11.41 -13.74
CA MET A 81 -0.51 12.41 -13.21
C MET A 81 0.18 13.25 -12.12
N CYS A 82 0.11 14.57 -12.25
CA CYS A 82 0.70 15.52 -11.31
C CYS A 82 -0.22 16.73 -11.14
N PRO A 83 -0.36 17.30 -9.93
CA PRO A 83 -1.11 18.53 -9.73
C PRO A 83 -0.45 19.68 -10.50
N GLU A 84 -1.23 20.46 -11.22
CA GLU A 84 -0.71 21.60 -11.98
C GLU A 84 -0.81 22.88 -11.14
N SER A 85 -1.87 23.00 -10.34
CA SER A 85 -2.15 24.18 -9.52
C SER A 85 -1.16 24.34 -8.36
N ALA A 86 -0.89 25.59 -7.98
CA ALA A 86 -0.02 25.89 -6.83
C ALA A 86 -0.59 25.33 -5.51
N MET A 87 -1.92 25.39 -5.34
CA MET A 87 -2.59 24.84 -4.17
C MET A 87 -2.60 23.32 -4.16
N GLY A 88 -2.82 22.66 -5.31
CA GLY A 88 -2.76 21.21 -5.44
C GLY A 88 -1.37 20.67 -5.12
N LYS A 89 -0.30 21.35 -5.56
CA LYS A 89 1.09 21.03 -5.19
C LYS A 89 1.32 21.14 -3.68
N LEU A 90 0.88 22.23 -3.05
CA LEU A 90 1.03 22.42 -1.61
C LEU A 90 0.23 21.39 -0.80
N PHE A 91 -0.99 21.10 -1.23
CA PHE A 91 -1.82 20.05 -0.63
C PHE A 91 -1.15 18.68 -0.74
N THR A 92 -0.60 18.34 -1.91
CA THR A 92 0.12 17.08 -2.14
C THR A 92 1.29 16.90 -1.16
N VAL A 93 2.04 17.96 -0.87
CA VAL A 93 3.14 17.90 0.12
C VAL A 93 2.61 17.49 1.50
N GLY A 94 1.53 18.13 1.98
CA GLY A 94 0.92 17.79 3.26
C GLY A 94 0.29 16.39 3.26
N TYR A 95 -0.41 16.05 2.18
CA TYR A 95 -1.08 14.76 2.00
C TYR A 95 -0.05 13.61 2.00
N ALA A 96 1.04 13.71 1.23
CA ALA A 96 2.08 12.69 1.17
C ALA A 96 2.76 12.44 2.53
N LEU A 97 3.04 13.50 3.30
CA LEU A 97 3.63 13.36 4.64
C LEU A 97 2.70 12.63 5.62
N LEU A 98 1.40 12.93 5.58
CA LEU A 98 0.40 12.21 6.37
C LEU A 98 0.25 10.76 5.87
N GLY A 99 0.26 10.57 4.56
CA GLY A 99 0.16 9.27 3.91
C GLY A 99 1.20 8.27 4.40
N LEU A 100 2.46 8.69 4.55
CA LEU A 100 3.52 7.80 5.07
C LEU A 100 3.21 7.23 6.46
N ILE A 101 2.49 7.97 7.31
CA ILE A 101 2.08 7.50 8.65
C ILE A 101 0.94 6.48 8.51
N PHE A 102 0.02 6.71 7.57
CA PHE A 102 -1.16 5.87 7.36
C PHE A 102 -0.95 4.67 6.43
N VAL A 103 0.12 4.66 5.63
CA VAL A 103 0.49 3.52 4.79
C VAL A 103 0.73 2.28 5.66
N PHE A 104 1.40 2.41 6.80
CA PHE A 104 1.56 1.30 7.75
C PHE A 104 0.22 0.71 8.25
N ALA A 105 -0.82 1.54 8.39
CA ALA A 105 -2.16 1.11 8.77
C ALA A 105 -2.86 0.29 7.66
N ALA A 106 -2.64 0.64 6.39
CA ALA A 106 -3.16 -0.09 5.23
C ALA A 106 -2.37 -1.34 4.89
N LEU A 107 -1.08 -1.37 5.20
CA LEU A 107 -0.19 -2.46 4.84
C LEU A 107 -0.42 -3.70 5.70
N ASN A 108 -0.74 -3.56 6.98
CA ASN A 108 -0.83 -4.70 7.90
C ASN A 108 -1.83 -5.80 7.50
N PRO A 109 -3.10 -5.52 7.13
CA PRO A 109 -4.02 -6.58 6.71
C PRO A 109 -3.58 -7.23 5.38
N LEU A 110 -2.98 -6.43 4.48
CA LEU A 110 -2.43 -6.93 3.22
C LEU A 110 -1.19 -7.80 3.45
N LEU A 111 -0.35 -7.41 4.41
CA LEU A 111 0.82 -8.15 4.83
C LEU A 111 0.42 -9.48 5.49
N GLU A 112 -0.58 -9.47 6.37
CA GLU A 112 -1.13 -10.69 6.96
C GLU A 112 -1.70 -11.62 5.89
N ALA A 113 -2.45 -11.10 4.93
CA ALA A 113 -2.94 -11.87 3.79
C ALA A 113 -1.79 -12.46 2.94
N LEU A 114 -0.74 -11.66 2.69
CA LEU A 114 0.46 -12.12 1.98
C LEU A 114 1.19 -13.22 2.76
N ILE A 115 1.42 -13.03 4.06
CA ILE A 115 2.06 -14.01 4.94
C ILE A 115 1.24 -15.29 4.97
N PHE A 116 -0.09 -15.20 5.06
CA PHE A 116 -0.97 -16.36 5.01
C PHE A 116 -0.80 -17.16 3.70
N VAL A 117 -0.77 -16.48 2.55
CA VAL A 117 -0.53 -17.13 1.25
C VAL A 117 0.87 -17.74 1.20
N LYS A 118 1.89 -17.03 1.70
CA LYS A 118 3.26 -17.53 1.80
C LYS A 118 3.33 -18.77 2.69
N ASP A 119 2.67 -18.76 3.85
CA ASP A 119 2.59 -19.89 4.76
C ASP A 119 1.94 -21.08 4.06
N LEU A 120 0.84 -20.87 3.34
CA LEU A 120 0.18 -21.95 2.60
C LEU A 120 1.11 -22.61 1.58
N ILE A 121 1.89 -21.80 0.85
CA ILE A 121 2.81 -22.27 -0.20
C ILE A 121 4.08 -22.89 0.38
N LEU A 122 4.64 -22.30 1.43
CA LEU A 122 5.93 -22.68 2.00
C LEU A 122 5.82 -23.73 3.11
N ARG A 123 4.62 -23.98 3.65
CA ARG A 123 4.35 -25.07 4.63
C ARG A 123 5.05 -26.39 4.30
N PRO A 124 5.04 -26.91 3.05
CA PRO A 124 5.74 -28.15 2.70
C PRO A 124 7.27 -28.05 2.77
N CYS A 125 7.81 -26.84 2.64
CA CYS A 125 9.24 -26.55 2.64
C CYS A 125 9.76 -26.08 4.01
N THR A 126 8.86 -25.89 4.97
CA THR A 126 9.19 -25.47 6.32
C THR A 126 10.00 -26.56 7.04
N PRO A 127 11.19 -26.25 7.58
CA PRO A 127 11.95 -27.18 8.40
C PRO A 127 11.10 -27.68 9.57
N LYS A 128 11.14 -28.99 9.85
CA LYS A 128 10.52 -29.54 11.06
C LYS A 128 11.23 -29.01 12.30
N ASP A 129 10.46 -28.67 13.32
CA ASP A 129 10.96 -28.14 14.58
C ASP A 129 11.87 -29.17 15.30
N PRO A 130 13.08 -28.81 15.76
CA PRO A 130 13.84 -29.64 16.69
C PRO A 130 13.18 -29.84 18.06
N THR A 131 12.14 -29.07 18.43
CA THR A 131 11.36 -29.21 19.66
C THR A 131 9.94 -29.75 19.45
N GLU A 132 9.82 -30.95 18.87
CA GLU A 132 8.54 -31.70 18.66
C GLU A 132 7.75 -32.08 19.96
N GLY A 133 7.99 -31.43 21.11
CA GLY A 133 7.45 -31.83 22.42
C GLY A 133 6.53 -30.84 23.15
N CYS A 134 6.39 -29.59 22.70
CA CYS A 134 5.54 -28.60 23.36
C CYS A 134 4.51 -28.06 22.36
N VAL A 135 3.23 -28.27 22.66
CA VAL A 135 2.09 -27.82 21.86
C VAL A 135 2.07 -26.29 21.82
N ASP A 136 2.29 -25.73 20.63
CA ASP A 136 1.85 -24.40 20.21
C ASP A 136 1.18 -24.55 18.83
N ASP A 137 -0.13 -24.29 18.80
CA ASP A 137 -0.91 -24.26 17.57
C ASP A 137 -0.53 -23.01 16.76
N SER A 138 0.23 -23.24 15.68
CA SER A 138 0.67 -22.29 14.63
C SER A 138 1.98 -21.53 14.86
N LEU A 139 3.12 -22.23 14.77
CA LEU A 139 4.41 -21.58 14.50
C LEU A 139 4.32 -20.76 13.20
N THR A 140 4.52 -19.45 13.29
CA THR A 140 4.50 -18.54 12.13
C THR A 140 5.83 -18.58 11.36
N ILE A 141 5.82 -18.26 10.07
CA ILE A 141 7.06 -18.13 9.27
C ILE A 141 8.05 -17.15 9.91
N ASP A 142 7.57 -16.14 10.63
CA ASP A 142 8.40 -15.17 11.33
C ASP A 142 9.22 -15.77 12.47
N ASP A 143 8.66 -16.73 13.20
CA ASP A 143 9.35 -17.42 14.28
C ASP A 143 10.41 -18.37 13.72
N LEU A 144 10.08 -19.07 12.64
CA LEU A 144 11.03 -19.88 11.88
C LEU A 144 12.13 -19.04 11.23
N ARG A 145 11.86 -17.80 10.83
CA ARG A 145 12.87 -16.87 10.29
C ARG A 145 13.88 -16.43 11.35
N LYS A 146 13.50 -16.38 12.63
CA LYS A 146 14.37 -16.00 13.75
C LYS A 146 15.32 -17.14 14.15
N GLY A 147 14.84 -18.38 14.17
CA GLY A 147 15.61 -19.56 14.59
C GLY A 147 16.18 -20.41 13.45
N GLY A 148 15.71 -20.21 12.22
CA GLY A 148 16.05 -21.04 11.06
C GLY A 148 17.41 -20.74 10.44
N ASN A 149 17.90 -21.71 9.67
CA ASN A 149 19.15 -21.58 8.93
C ASN A 149 19.06 -20.44 7.90
N TRP A 150 20.21 -19.81 7.59
CA TRP A 150 20.28 -18.65 6.69
C TRP A 150 19.58 -18.88 5.34
N LYS A 151 19.70 -20.09 4.78
CA LYS A 151 19.02 -20.48 3.52
C LYS A 151 17.49 -20.36 3.60
N PHE A 152 16.89 -20.81 4.70
CA PHE A 152 15.44 -20.71 4.90
C PHE A 152 15.04 -19.25 5.15
N LYS A 153 15.79 -18.53 6.00
CA LYS A 153 15.54 -17.12 6.32
C LYS A 153 15.47 -16.23 5.07
N TYR A 154 16.46 -16.35 4.17
CA TYR A 154 16.48 -15.54 2.95
C TYR A 154 15.55 -16.10 1.87
N GLY A 155 15.37 -17.43 1.79
CA GLY A 155 14.45 -18.06 0.84
C GLY A 155 12.99 -17.67 1.08
N SER A 156 12.52 -17.73 2.34
CA SER A 156 11.15 -17.33 2.69
C SER A 156 10.92 -15.82 2.57
N ALA A 157 11.96 -15.00 2.74
CA ALA A 157 11.89 -13.55 2.53
C ALA A 157 11.66 -13.18 1.06
N LEU A 158 12.31 -13.87 0.12
CA LEU A 158 12.17 -13.61 -1.32
C LEU A 158 10.86 -14.13 -1.93
N ALA A 159 10.19 -15.08 -1.26
CA ALA A 159 8.94 -15.64 -1.76
C ALA A 159 7.83 -14.58 -1.94
N GLY A 160 7.73 -13.61 -1.04
CA GLY A 160 6.73 -12.53 -1.13
C GLY A 160 6.90 -11.67 -2.39
N PRO A 161 8.08 -11.02 -2.56
CA PRO A 161 8.38 -10.28 -3.78
C PRO A 161 8.24 -11.12 -5.05
N LEU A 162 8.64 -12.40 -5.03
CA LEU A 162 8.49 -13.25 -6.21
C LEU A 162 7.01 -13.46 -6.59
N LEU A 163 6.13 -13.70 -5.61
CA LEU A 163 4.69 -13.85 -5.84
C LEU A 163 4.07 -12.58 -6.43
N ILE A 164 4.41 -11.43 -5.85
CA ILE A 164 3.94 -10.13 -6.35
C ILE A 164 4.50 -9.84 -7.75
N PHE A 165 5.78 -10.12 -8.00
CA PHE A 165 6.38 -9.95 -9.32
C PHE A 165 5.65 -10.77 -10.39
N ILE A 166 5.29 -12.02 -10.07
CA ILE A 166 4.51 -12.89 -10.96
C ILE A 166 3.10 -12.32 -11.17
N LEU A 167 2.43 -11.88 -10.11
CA LEU A 167 1.12 -11.23 -10.22
C LEU A 167 1.18 -9.96 -11.08
N GLY A 168 2.20 -9.12 -10.88
CA GLY A 168 2.47 -7.94 -11.69
C GLY A 168 2.70 -8.31 -13.15
N LEU A 169 3.49 -9.34 -13.44
CA LEU A 169 3.69 -9.80 -14.82
C LEU A 169 2.36 -10.21 -15.48
N PHE A 170 1.49 -10.94 -14.77
CA PHE A 170 0.17 -11.28 -15.28
C PHE A 170 -0.71 -10.05 -15.53
N ILE A 171 -0.69 -9.06 -14.63
CA ILE A 171 -1.40 -7.79 -14.82
C ILE A 171 -0.87 -7.06 -16.06
N GLY A 172 0.45 -6.93 -16.21
CA GLY A 172 1.07 -6.26 -17.35
C GLY A 172 0.70 -6.91 -18.68
N LEU A 173 0.73 -8.23 -18.76
CA LEU A 173 0.43 -8.97 -19.99
C LEU A 173 -1.07 -8.97 -20.35
N ILE A 174 -1.95 -9.16 -19.36
CA ILE A 174 -3.38 -9.39 -19.61
C ILE A 174 -4.19 -8.10 -19.54
N VAL A 175 -3.93 -7.26 -18.53
CA VAL A 175 -4.72 -6.05 -18.27
C VAL A 175 -4.18 -4.89 -19.08
N MET A 176 -2.85 -4.69 -19.07
CA MET A 176 -2.20 -3.58 -19.77
C MET A 176 -1.79 -3.94 -21.21
N GLY A 177 -1.88 -5.23 -21.59
CA GLY A 177 -1.57 -5.69 -22.94
C GLY A 177 -0.10 -5.52 -23.35
N LEU A 178 0.82 -5.49 -22.38
CA LEU A 178 2.26 -5.35 -22.61
C LEU A 178 2.84 -6.62 -23.25
N ASP A 179 3.95 -6.49 -23.96
CA ASP A 179 4.76 -7.65 -24.33
C ASP A 179 5.50 -8.22 -23.12
N VAL A 180 6.16 -9.36 -23.31
CA VAL A 180 6.83 -10.07 -22.22
C VAL A 180 7.96 -9.27 -21.61
N VAL A 181 8.72 -8.52 -22.40
CA VAL A 181 9.86 -7.76 -21.90
C VAL A 181 9.37 -6.56 -21.10
N ASP A 182 8.43 -5.80 -21.66
CA ASP A 182 7.85 -4.64 -20.99
C ASP A 182 7.05 -5.04 -19.74
N GLY A 183 6.34 -6.17 -19.76
CA GLY A 183 5.64 -6.71 -18.60
C GLY A 183 6.58 -7.10 -17.45
N ILE A 184 7.73 -7.73 -17.75
CA ILE A 184 8.77 -8.05 -16.76
C ILE A 184 9.37 -6.76 -16.19
N TYR A 185 9.74 -5.84 -17.08
CA TYR A 185 10.34 -4.56 -16.72
C TYR A 185 9.40 -3.75 -15.83
N TRP A 186 8.16 -3.53 -16.27
CA TRP A 186 7.14 -2.79 -15.55
C TRP A 186 6.84 -3.39 -14.18
N SER A 187 6.67 -4.72 -14.11
CA SER A 187 6.39 -5.42 -12.85
C SER A 187 7.51 -5.20 -11.83
N MET A 188 8.77 -5.32 -12.25
CA MET A 188 9.92 -5.14 -11.37
C MET A 188 10.07 -3.68 -10.90
N ILE A 189 10.01 -2.71 -11.82
CA ILE A 189 10.15 -1.27 -11.53
C ILE A 189 9.03 -0.78 -10.61
N THR A 190 7.82 -1.28 -10.81
CA THR A 190 6.66 -0.95 -9.98
C THR A 190 6.76 -1.55 -8.59
N MET A 191 7.05 -2.85 -8.49
CA MET A 191 7.13 -3.55 -7.20
C MET A 191 8.25 -3.01 -6.32
N THR A 192 9.36 -2.60 -6.93
CA THR A 192 10.49 -1.99 -6.22
C THR A 192 10.31 -0.50 -5.93
N THR A 193 9.12 0.05 -6.23
CA THR A 193 8.77 1.47 -6.05
C THR A 193 9.74 2.44 -6.73
N ILE A 194 10.34 2.04 -7.86
CA ILE A 194 11.18 2.93 -8.68
C ILE A 194 10.29 3.84 -9.54
N GLY A 195 9.28 3.24 -10.19
CA GLY A 195 8.21 3.95 -10.88
C GLY A 195 8.65 5.02 -11.88
N TYR A 196 9.44 4.68 -12.90
CA TYR A 196 9.92 5.65 -13.89
C TYR A 196 8.81 6.39 -14.67
N GLY A 197 7.61 5.81 -14.77
CA GLY A 197 6.45 6.44 -15.42
C GLY A 197 6.41 6.32 -16.94
N ASP A 198 7.39 5.65 -17.54
CA ASP A 198 7.43 5.30 -18.95
C ASP A 198 6.33 4.29 -19.33
N ILE A 199 5.94 3.43 -18.40
CA ILE A 199 4.79 2.52 -18.52
C ILE A 199 3.91 2.68 -17.28
N SER A 200 2.65 3.06 -17.48
CA SER A 200 1.68 3.35 -16.41
C SER A 200 0.25 3.07 -16.88
N GLY A 201 -0.71 3.11 -15.95
CA GLY A 201 -2.12 2.84 -16.23
C GLY A 201 -2.80 4.01 -16.91
N SER A 202 -3.14 3.85 -18.20
CA SER A 202 -3.83 4.87 -19.00
C SER A 202 -5.35 4.70 -18.98
N GLY A 203 -5.84 3.45 -18.89
CA GLY A 203 -7.26 3.14 -18.86
C GLY A 203 -7.86 3.06 -17.46
N SER A 204 -9.17 3.24 -17.34
CA SER A 204 -9.89 3.13 -16.06
C SER A 204 -9.72 1.76 -15.40
N LEU A 205 -9.77 0.68 -16.18
CA LEU A 205 -9.56 -0.68 -15.65
C LEU A 205 -8.13 -0.86 -15.13
N GLU A 206 -7.13 -0.38 -15.89
CA GLU A 206 -5.73 -0.43 -15.50
C GLU A 206 -5.52 0.31 -14.19
N ARG A 207 -5.98 1.57 -14.09
CA ARG A 207 -5.89 2.38 -12.87
C ARG A 207 -6.55 1.70 -11.68
N ALA A 208 -7.74 1.13 -11.85
CA ALA A 208 -8.43 0.41 -10.78
C ALA A 208 -7.65 -0.83 -10.30
N VAL A 209 -7.06 -1.60 -11.22
CA VAL A 209 -6.22 -2.76 -10.88
C VAL A 209 -4.95 -2.30 -10.16
N LEU A 210 -4.32 -1.20 -10.60
CA LEU A 210 -3.14 -0.64 -9.96
C LEU A 210 -3.41 -0.14 -8.54
N CYS A 211 -4.57 0.48 -8.29
CA CYS A 211 -4.97 0.88 -6.93
C CYS A 211 -4.98 -0.31 -5.95
N LEU A 212 -5.27 -1.53 -6.42
CA LEU A 212 -5.26 -2.74 -5.60
C LEU A 212 -3.87 -3.39 -5.54
N TYR A 213 -3.15 -3.39 -6.66
CA TYR A 213 -1.84 -4.03 -6.77
C TYR A 213 -0.74 -3.28 -6.01
N LEU A 214 -0.63 -1.96 -6.16
CA LEU A 214 0.49 -1.19 -5.61
C LEU A 214 0.65 -1.33 -4.08
N PRO A 215 -0.42 -1.26 -3.25
CA PRO A 215 -0.29 -1.48 -1.81
C PRO A 215 0.24 -2.88 -1.47
N THR A 216 -0.17 -3.92 -2.19
CA THR A 216 0.33 -5.29 -1.97
C THR A 216 1.80 -5.43 -2.34
N ALA A 217 2.24 -4.70 -3.37
CA ALA A 217 3.62 -4.73 -3.80
C ALA A 217 4.57 -4.07 -2.79
N VAL A 218 4.16 -2.92 -2.24
CA VAL A 218 4.88 -2.26 -1.14
C VAL A 218 4.92 -3.15 0.11
N ALA A 219 3.82 -3.83 0.45
CA ALA A 219 3.77 -4.75 1.59
C ALA A 219 4.78 -5.90 1.45
N ALA A 220 4.86 -6.51 0.26
CA ALA A 220 5.78 -7.60 0.00
C ALA A 220 7.26 -7.15 0.04
N LEU A 221 7.55 -5.97 -0.48
CA LEU A 221 8.89 -5.38 -0.39
C LEU A 221 9.27 -5.09 1.07
N ALA A 222 8.36 -4.52 1.86
CA ALA A 222 8.59 -4.21 3.27
C ALA A 222 8.90 -5.48 4.09
N ASP A 223 8.19 -6.58 3.88
CA ASP A 223 8.47 -7.87 4.53
C ASP A 223 9.86 -8.42 4.19
N ALA A 224 10.22 -8.38 2.91
CA ALA A 224 11.52 -8.85 2.45
C ALA A 224 12.68 -8.04 3.06
N LEU A 225 12.52 -6.72 3.14
CA LEU A 225 13.50 -5.83 3.79
C LEU A 225 13.59 -6.09 5.30
N ALA A 226 12.47 -6.35 5.97
CA ALA A 226 12.45 -6.68 7.39
C ALA A 226 13.24 -7.97 7.72
N ALA A 227 13.34 -8.92 6.78
CA ALA A 227 14.17 -10.12 6.93
C ALA A 227 15.67 -9.82 7.03
N GLY A 228 16.15 -8.81 6.29
CA GLY A 228 17.55 -8.43 6.20
C GLY A 228 18.05 -7.63 7.41
N GLY A 229 17.16 -6.91 8.11
CA GLY A 229 17.52 -5.93 9.14
C GLY A 229 17.94 -6.49 10.51
N LYS A 230 17.57 -7.73 10.86
CA LYS A 230 17.98 -8.33 12.15
C LYS A 230 19.38 -8.95 12.06
N LYS A 231 20.41 -8.11 12.24
CA LYS A 231 21.74 -8.57 12.71
C LYS A 231 21.66 -8.77 14.23
N GLY A 232 22.03 -9.97 14.67
CA GLY A 232 21.97 -10.36 16.08
C GLY A 232 22.77 -9.42 16.96
N THR A 233 22.11 -8.88 17.98
CA THR A 233 22.80 -8.50 19.21
C THR A 233 23.20 -9.79 19.91
N ALA A 234 24.31 -10.39 19.49
CA ALA A 234 25.01 -11.36 20.31
C ALA A 234 25.60 -10.60 21.50
N LYS A 235 25.03 -10.86 22.70
CA LYS A 235 25.67 -10.55 23.97
C LYS A 235 26.74 -11.59 24.26
#